data_AF-A0A0G0ERG4-F1
#
_entry.id   AF-A0A0G0ERG4-F1
#
_cell.length_a   1.000
_cell.length_b   1.000
_cell.length_c   1.000
_cell.angle_alpha   90.00
_cell.angle_beta   90.00
_cell.angle_gamma   90.00
#
_symmetry.space_group_name_H-M   'P 1'
#
loop_
_entity.id
_entity.type
_entity.pdbx_description
1 polymer ?
#
loop_
_entity_poly.entity_id
_entity_poly.type
_entity_poly.pdbx_seq_one_letter_code
_entity_poly.pdbx_strand_id
1 'polypeptide(L)'
;MSSLLDILLEKRGITPEQKDIFLNPDYQRDLHDSFLMRDMEKACVRLFEAIENKEKIIIYADYDCDGIPGAVILNDLFILLGYKNYTIYIPQRNSEGYGLNLDAIKKFAKAGVKLLITIDLGITAIAEVVQAEVDGIDVIITDHHIPQAILPRAYAILNPKTDSYPGKMLCGAGVVFKFVQGFLKKYGEYYKIKGSSKEIPSSGLAETAGENEH
;
A
#
# COMPACT_ATOMS: atom_id res chain seq x y z
N MET A 1 -10.24 -21.97 -38.89
CA MET A 1 -9.25 -20.90 -39.15
C MET A 1 -9.18 -20.07 -37.88
N SER A 2 -8.00 -19.91 -37.28
CA SER A 2 -7.85 -19.05 -36.09
C SER A 2 -8.21 -17.62 -36.48
N SER A 3 -8.98 -16.91 -35.66
CA SER A 3 -9.34 -15.52 -35.97
C SER A 3 -8.09 -14.62 -35.88
N LEU A 4 -8.10 -13.47 -36.57
CA LEU A 4 -7.01 -12.48 -36.42
C LEU A 4 -6.80 -12.11 -34.95
N LEU A 5 -7.88 -12.03 -34.17
CA LEU A 5 -7.83 -11.75 -32.74
C LEU A 5 -7.06 -12.84 -31.97
N ASP A 6 -7.36 -14.12 -32.23
CA ASP A 6 -6.70 -15.25 -31.56
C ASP A 6 -5.20 -15.28 -31.87
N ILE A 7 -4.82 -14.99 -33.12
CA ILE A 7 -3.41 -14.88 -33.52
C ILE A 7 -2.71 -13.74 -32.75
N LEU A 8 -3.35 -12.57 -32.63
CA LEU A 8 -2.76 -11.44 -31.89
C LEU A 8 -2.60 -11.72 -30.40
N LEU A 9 -3.54 -12.44 -29.78
CA LEU A 9 -3.46 -12.86 -28.38
C LEU A 9 -2.33 -13.87 -28.15
N GLU A 10 -2.22 -14.87 -29.03
CA GLU A 10 -1.12 -15.84 -29.00
C GLU A 10 0.25 -15.15 -29.11
N LYS A 11 0.38 -14.16 -30.02
CA LYS A 11 1.62 -13.37 -30.16
C LYS A 11 1.96 -12.50 -28.96
N ARG A 12 0.98 -12.21 -28.09
CA ARG A 12 1.18 -11.53 -26.79
C ARG A 12 1.45 -12.51 -25.64
N GLY A 13 1.48 -13.82 -25.91
CA GLY A 13 1.66 -14.85 -24.90
C GLY A 13 0.41 -15.10 -24.04
N ILE A 14 -0.77 -14.66 -24.50
CA ILE A 14 -2.04 -14.86 -23.80
C ILE A 14 -2.63 -16.20 -24.22
N THR A 15 -2.86 -17.09 -23.25
CA THR A 15 -3.46 -18.41 -23.50
C THR A 15 -4.97 -18.32 -23.74
N PRO A 16 -5.61 -19.34 -24.35
CA PRO A 16 -7.06 -19.36 -24.52
C PRO A 16 -7.83 -19.17 -23.21
N GLU A 17 -7.33 -19.70 -22.09
CA GLU A 17 -7.93 -19.59 -20.76
C GLU A 17 -7.82 -18.17 -20.20
N GLN A 18 -6.81 -17.41 -20.60
CA GLN A 18 -6.57 -16.03 -20.16
C GLN A 18 -7.31 -14.99 -21.01
N LYS A 19 -7.89 -15.41 -22.15
CA LYS A 19 -8.50 -14.50 -23.13
C LYS A 19 -9.61 -13.64 -22.54
N ASP A 20 -10.52 -14.21 -21.76
CA ASP A 20 -11.64 -13.45 -21.18
C ASP A 20 -11.13 -12.44 -20.16
N ILE A 21 -10.22 -12.85 -19.27
CA ILE A 21 -9.62 -11.96 -18.27
C ILE A 21 -8.88 -10.79 -18.93
N PHE A 22 -8.14 -11.08 -20.01
CA PHE A 22 -7.36 -10.06 -20.73
C PHE A 22 -8.24 -9.03 -21.46
N LEU A 23 -9.32 -9.48 -22.10
CA LEU A 23 -10.19 -8.60 -22.90
C LEU A 23 -11.33 -7.97 -22.09
N ASN A 24 -11.81 -8.66 -21.06
CA ASN A 24 -12.95 -8.30 -20.22
C ASN A 24 -12.55 -8.41 -18.72
N PRO A 25 -11.60 -7.61 -18.23
CA PRO A 25 -11.18 -7.65 -16.84
C PRO A 25 -12.33 -7.24 -15.91
N ASP A 26 -12.48 -7.96 -14.81
CA ASP A 26 -13.48 -7.69 -13.77
C ASP A 26 -12.82 -7.53 -12.40
N TYR A 27 -13.16 -6.45 -11.70
CA TYR A 27 -12.55 -6.13 -10.40
C TYR A 27 -12.93 -7.10 -9.27
N GLN A 28 -14.04 -7.84 -9.38
CA GLN A 28 -14.43 -8.82 -8.36
C GLN A 28 -13.77 -10.17 -8.58
N ARG A 29 -13.62 -10.58 -9.84
CA ARG A 29 -13.07 -11.89 -10.25
C ARG A 29 -11.55 -11.87 -10.35
N ASP A 30 -10.96 -10.80 -10.88
CA ASP A 30 -9.57 -10.84 -11.37
C ASP A 30 -8.56 -10.13 -10.45
N LEU A 31 -9.03 -9.46 -9.38
CA LEU A 31 -8.13 -8.88 -8.38
C LEU A 31 -7.64 -9.95 -7.39
N HIS A 32 -6.33 -10.03 -7.19
CA HIS A 32 -5.72 -10.88 -6.16
C HIS A 32 -5.94 -10.31 -4.74
N ASP A 33 -6.09 -11.15 -3.72
CA ASP A 33 -6.24 -10.65 -2.33
C ASP A 33 -5.03 -9.82 -1.89
N SER A 34 -5.25 -8.63 -1.33
CA SER A 34 -4.18 -7.73 -0.85
C SER A 34 -3.27 -8.41 0.17
N PHE A 35 -3.82 -9.26 1.03
CA PHE A 35 -3.09 -9.93 2.11
C PHE A 35 -2.12 -11.03 1.65
N LEU A 36 -2.08 -11.33 0.34
CA LEU A 36 -1.03 -12.17 -0.25
C LEU A 36 0.31 -11.42 -0.37
N MET A 37 0.31 -10.09 -0.27
CA MET A 37 1.53 -9.29 -0.25
C MET A 37 2.11 -9.28 1.17
N ARG A 38 3.39 -9.63 1.31
CA ARG A 38 4.06 -10.03 2.57
C ARG A 38 3.75 -9.12 3.77
N ASP A 39 3.94 -7.81 3.61
CA ASP A 39 3.79 -6.85 4.71
C ASP A 39 2.43 -6.14 4.73
N MET A 40 1.45 -6.60 3.95
CA MET A 40 0.15 -5.92 3.83
C MET A 40 -0.56 -5.79 5.19
N GLU A 41 -0.61 -6.88 5.96
CA GLU A 41 -1.19 -6.90 7.31
C GLU A 41 -0.48 -5.91 8.23
N LYS A 42 0.86 -5.94 8.25
CA LYS A 42 1.71 -5.06 9.05
C LYS A 42 1.49 -3.58 8.71
N ALA A 43 1.44 -3.24 7.43
CA ALA A 43 1.17 -1.88 6.96
C ALA A 43 -0.23 -1.40 7.36
N CYS A 44 -1.26 -2.25 7.26
CA CYS A 44 -2.63 -1.90 7.66
C CYS A 44 -2.73 -1.59 9.15
N VAL A 45 -2.15 -2.45 10.00
CA VAL A 45 -2.12 -2.26 11.45
C VAL A 45 -1.44 -0.94 11.81
N ARG A 46 -0.29 -0.64 11.20
CA ARG A 46 0.46 0.57 11.52
C ARG A 46 -0.25 1.86 11.10
N LEU A 47 -0.92 1.84 9.95
CA LEU A 47 -1.74 2.97 9.51
C LEU A 47 -2.91 3.20 10.47
N PHE A 48 -3.57 2.11 10.89
CA PHE A 48 -4.64 2.17 11.87
C PHE A 48 -4.16 2.77 13.20
N GLU A 49 -3.05 2.28 13.75
CA GLU A 49 -2.44 2.82 14.97
C GLU A 49 -2.08 4.30 14.84
N ALA A 50 -1.53 4.72 13.69
CA ALA A 50 -1.21 6.13 13.43
C ALA A 50 -2.47 7.02 13.53
N ILE A 51 -3.56 6.57 12.92
CA ILE A 51 -4.82 7.31 12.86
C ILE A 51 -5.45 7.39 14.25
N GLU A 52 -5.54 6.27 14.97
CA GLU A 52 -6.14 6.22 16.31
C GLU A 52 -5.33 7.03 17.33
N ASN A 53 -4.00 7.00 17.22
CA ASN A 53 -3.10 7.79 18.06
C ASN A 53 -2.95 9.25 17.58
N LYS A 54 -3.66 9.65 16.51
CA LYS A 54 -3.64 11.00 15.92
C LYS A 54 -2.23 11.47 15.52
N GLU A 55 -1.38 10.53 15.12
CA GLU A 55 0.00 10.73 14.75
C GLU A 55 0.18 11.53 13.47
N LYS A 56 1.11 12.49 13.42
CA LYS A 56 1.33 13.22 12.17
C LYS A 56 1.90 12.30 11.08
N ILE A 57 1.19 12.20 9.94
CA ILE A 57 1.55 11.35 8.79
C ILE A 57 2.07 12.22 7.63
N ILE A 58 3.12 11.75 6.94
CA ILE A 58 3.51 12.28 5.63
C ILE A 58 3.24 11.23 4.55
N ILE A 59 2.55 11.63 3.49
CA ILE A 59 2.52 10.90 2.22
C ILE A 59 3.60 11.51 1.34
N TYR A 60 4.64 10.74 1.01
CA TYR A 60 5.73 11.17 0.15
C TYR A 60 5.60 10.48 -1.21
N ALA A 61 5.18 11.22 -2.23
CA ALA A 61 4.90 10.65 -3.53
C ALA A 61 5.89 11.11 -4.59
N ASP A 62 6.20 10.24 -5.54
CA ASP A 62 6.89 10.67 -6.75
C ASP A 62 6.05 11.69 -7.54
N TYR A 63 6.73 12.51 -8.34
CA TYR A 63 6.13 13.67 -9.03
C TYR A 63 5.47 13.32 -10.37
N ASP A 64 5.41 12.03 -10.74
CA ASP A 64 5.01 11.59 -12.06
C ASP A 64 3.56 11.08 -12.12
N CYS A 65 3.20 10.44 -13.24
CA CYS A 65 1.85 9.93 -13.47
C CYS A 65 1.50 8.66 -12.68
N ASP A 66 2.43 8.08 -11.93
CA ASP A 66 2.20 6.94 -11.05
C ASP A 66 2.18 7.37 -9.58
N GLY A 67 3.16 8.19 -9.16
CA GLY A 67 3.23 8.72 -7.80
C GLY A 67 2.03 9.59 -7.40
N ILE A 68 1.65 10.56 -8.25
CA ILE A 68 0.57 11.51 -7.94
C ILE A 68 -0.79 10.82 -7.75
N PRO A 69 -1.26 9.92 -8.65
CA PRO A 69 -2.51 9.20 -8.42
C PRO A 69 -2.51 8.35 -7.15
N GLY A 70 -1.38 7.74 -6.79
CA GLY A 70 -1.28 7.03 -5.51
C GLY A 70 -1.49 7.96 -4.31
N ALA A 71 -0.94 9.17 -4.36
CA ALA A 71 -1.16 10.18 -3.31
C ALA A 71 -2.63 10.58 -3.18
N VAL A 72 -3.32 10.72 -4.32
CA VAL A 72 -4.77 11.00 -4.38
C VAL A 72 -5.58 9.86 -3.73
N ILE A 73 -5.22 8.60 -3.98
CA ILE A 73 -5.91 7.45 -3.37
C ILE A 73 -5.82 7.47 -1.84
N LEU A 74 -4.64 7.74 -1.27
CA LEU A 74 -4.49 7.86 0.20
C LEU A 74 -5.18 9.12 0.74
N ASN A 75 -5.14 10.23 0.00
CA ASN A 75 -5.88 11.43 0.34
C ASN A 75 -7.38 11.15 0.46
N ASP A 76 -7.95 10.44 -0.50
CA ASP A 76 -9.37 10.09 -0.51
C ASP A 76 -9.73 9.15 0.64
N LEU A 77 -8.84 8.21 0.97
CA LEU A 77 -8.98 7.40 2.18
C LEU A 77 -9.00 8.28 3.44
N PHE A 78 -8.06 9.21 3.60
CA PHE A 78 -8.02 10.07 4.78
C PHE A 78 -9.23 11.01 4.88
N ILE A 79 -9.72 11.53 3.76
CA ILE A 79 -10.99 12.28 3.70
C ILE A 79 -12.16 11.40 4.16
N LEU A 80 -12.24 10.17 3.64
CA LEU A 80 -13.28 9.21 3.99
C LEU A 80 -13.27 8.86 5.49
N LEU A 81 -12.08 8.75 6.08
CA LEU A 81 -11.88 8.49 7.51
C LEU A 81 -12.04 9.74 8.39
N GLY A 82 -12.18 10.93 7.80
CA GLY A 82 -12.18 12.20 8.52
C GLY A 82 -10.83 12.54 9.17
N TYR A 83 -9.74 11.90 8.73
CA TYR A 83 -8.40 12.11 9.26
C TYR A 83 -7.78 13.37 8.67
N LYS A 84 -7.21 14.25 9.52
CA LYS A 84 -6.68 15.57 9.09
C LYS A 84 -5.22 15.82 9.42
N ASN A 85 -4.60 15.00 10.26
CA ASN A 85 -3.21 15.21 10.68
C ASN A 85 -2.23 14.53 9.71
N TYR A 86 -2.34 14.88 8.43
CA TYR A 86 -1.43 14.41 7.39
C TYR A 86 -1.01 15.55 6.45
N THR A 87 0.08 15.34 5.71
CA THR A 87 0.50 16.25 4.64
C THR A 87 1.02 15.44 3.46
N ILE A 88 0.71 15.88 2.24
CA ILE A 88 1.25 15.31 1.01
C ILE A 88 2.50 16.09 0.64
N TYR A 89 3.60 15.37 0.42
CA TYR A 89 4.89 15.89 0.01
C TYR A 89 5.24 15.31 -1.35
N ILE A 90 5.53 16.20 -2.31
CA ILE A 90 6.04 15.84 -3.63
C ILE A 90 7.38 16.56 -3.79
N PRO A 91 8.51 15.84 -3.96
CA PRO A 91 9.82 16.46 -4.03
C PRO A 91 9.99 17.26 -5.32
N GLN A 92 10.72 18.37 -5.25
CA GLN A 92 11.12 19.09 -6.44
C GLN A 92 12.29 18.41 -7.14
N ARG A 93 12.04 17.72 -8.25
CA ARG A 93 13.06 16.97 -9.00
C ARG A 93 14.38 17.73 -9.25
N ASN A 94 14.28 19.01 -9.62
CA ASN A 94 15.44 19.81 -10.03
C ASN A 94 16.34 20.24 -8.86
N SER A 95 15.79 20.38 -7.65
CA SER A 95 16.50 20.88 -6.47
C SER A 95 16.77 19.78 -5.44
N GLU A 96 15.92 18.75 -5.37
CA GLU A 96 15.99 17.68 -4.37
C GLU A 96 16.40 16.33 -4.97
N GLY A 97 16.41 16.19 -6.29
CA GLY A 97 16.69 14.93 -6.97
C GLY A 97 15.49 13.97 -7.01
N TYR A 98 15.78 12.69 -7.25
CA TYR A 98 14.77 11.62 -7.31
C TYR A 98 14.81 10.78 -6.03
N GLY A 99 13.63 10.39 -5.52
CA GLY A 99 13.49 9.53 -4.35
C GLY A 99 13.43 10.29 -3.02
N LEU A 100 13.57 9.53 -1.94
CA LEU A 100 13.68 10.07 -0.58
C LEU A 100 15.00 10.84 -0.44
N ASN A 101 15.00 11.89 0.38
CA ASN A 101 16.21 12.62 0.73
C ASN A 101 16.31 12.88 2.24
N LEU A 102 17.54 12.87 2.76
CA LEU A 102 17.82 13.01 4.20
C LEU A 102 17.36 14.36 4.78
N ASP A 103 17.38 15.42 3.99
CA ASP A 103 16.96 16.75 4.45
C ASP A 103 15.45 16.80 4.70
N ALA A 104 14.66 16.16 3.84
CA ALA A 104 13.22 15.98 4.04
C ALA A 104 12.95 15.16 5.30
N ILE A 105 13.63 14.03 5.49
CA ILE A 105 13.49 13.20 6.71
C ILE A 105 13.76 14.02 7.98
N LYS A 106 14.88 14.76 8.03
CA LYS A 106 15.21 15.63 9.17
C LYS A 106 14.16 16.72 9.41
N LYS A 107 13.58 17.28 8.35
CA LYS A 107 12.48 18.24 8.46
C LYS A 107 11.23 17.58 9.04
N PHE A 108 10.88 16.38 8.60
CA PHE A 108 9.74 15.62 9.12
C PHE A 108 9.90 15.26 10.59
N ALA A 109 11.09 14.83 11.00
CA ALA A 109 11.43 14.54 12.38
C ALA A 109 11.23 15.77 13.29
N LYS A 110 11.80 16.92 12.90
CA LYS A 110 11.60 18.21 13.59
C LYS A 110 10.14 18.62 13.66
N ALA A 111 9.34 18.25 12.66
CA ALA A 111 7.93 18.55 12.58
C ALA A 111 7.03 17.55 13.34
N GLY A 112 7.61 16.59 14.07
CA GLY A 112 6.91 15.62 14.90
C GLY A 112 6.18 14.53 14.11
N VAL A 113 6.59 14.26 12.87
CA VAL A 113 6.06 13.17 12.06
C VAL A 113 6.37 11.83 12.75
N LYS A 114 5.43 10.88 12.68
CA LYS A 114 5.58 9.53 13.24
C LYS A 114 5.45 8.42 12.20
N LEU A 115 4.74 8.70 11.12
CA LEU A 115 4.59 7.77 10.00
C LEU A 115 4.87 8.48 8.68
N LEU A 116 5.75 7.87 7.88
CA LEU A 116 6.04 8.24 6.51
C LEU A 116 5.56 7.12 5.58
N ILE A 117 4.72 7.45 4.61
CA ILE A 117 4.25 6.50 3.59
C ILE A 117 4.82 6.97 2.26
N THR A 118 5.68 6.16 1.64
CA THR A 118 6.23 6.50 0.32
C THR A 118 5.39 5.88 -0.80
N ILE A 119 5.30 6.57 -1.93
CA ILE A 119 4.54 6.15 -3.10
C ILE A 119 5.43 6.24 -4.33
N ASP A 120 5.57 5.12 -5.01
CA ASP A 120 6.35 4.96 -6.24
C ASP A 120 7.85 5.29 -6.08
N LEU A 121 8.34 5.18 -4.85
CA LEU A 121 9.73 5.32 -4.51
C LEU A 121 10.01 4.69 -3.15
N GLY A 122 11.30 4.47 -2.88
CA GLY A 122 11.80 4.12 -1.55
C GLY A 122 12.40 2.72 -1.47
N ILE A 123 12.15 1.80 -2.40
CA ILE A 123 12.69 0.43 -2.34
C ILE A 123 14.23 0.37 -2.36
N THR A 124 14.89 1.44 -2.80
CA THR A 124 16.36 1.57 -2.82
C THR A 124 16.89 2.55 -1.76
N ALA A 125 16.03 3.19 -0.97
CA ALA A 125 16.37 4.27 -0.06
C ALA A 125 16.87 3.78 1.31
N ILE A 126 17.98 3.02 1.32
CA ILE A 126 18.49 2.36 2.53
C ILE A 126 18.86 3.39 3.61
N ALA A 127 19.65 4.40 3.26
CA ALA A 127 20.16 5.37 4.24
C ALA A 127 19.05 6.26 4.80
N GLU A 128 18.11 6.67 3.95
CA GLU A 128 17.00 7.54 4.30
C GLU A 128 16.00 6.83 5.23
N VAL A 129 15.71 5.56 4.97
CA VAL A 129 14.84 4.75 5.83
C VAL A 129 15.49 4.49 7.19
N VAL A 130 16.80 4.21 7.21
CA VAL A 130 17.55 4.08 8.48
C VAL A 130 17.54 5.40 9.26
N GLN A 131 17.73 6.53 8.59
CA GLN A 131 17.67 7.84 9.24
C GLN A 131 16.27 8.12 9.81
N ALA A 132 15.20 7.79 9.07
CA ALA A 132 13.83 7.92 9.55
C ALA A 132 13.59 7.06 10.82
N GLU A 133 14.06 5.81 10.83
CA GLU A 133 13.98 4.93 12.01
C GLU A 133 14.71 5.53 13.22
N VAL A 134 15.95 6.03 13.02
CA VAL A 134 16.74 6.70 14.08
C VAL A 134 16.01 7.93 14.63
N ASP A 135 15.33 8.67 13.77
CA ASP A 135 14.58 9.87 14.14
C ASP A 135 13.17 9.55 14.70
N GLY A 136 12.83 8.26 14.86
CA GLY A 136 11.56 7.81 15.43
C GLY A 136 10.36 7.96 14.49
N ILE A 137 10.60 7.83 13.18
CA ILE A 137 9.59 7.83 12.11
C ILE A 137 9.53 6.41 11.52
N ASP A 138 8.37 5.77 11.62
CA ASP A 138 8.12 4.53 10.90
C ASP A 138 7.93 4.81 9.41
N VAL A 139 8.48 3.94 8.55
CA VAL A 139 8.33 4.06 7.09
C VAL A 139 7.55 2.88 6.53
N ILE A 140 6.46 3.17 5.81
CA ILE A 140 5.76 2.21 4.94
C ILE A 140 6.15 2.54 3.51
N ILE A 141 6.83 1.62 2.84
CA ILE A 141 7.18 1.77 1.43
C ILE A 141 6.07 1.17 0.58
N THR A 142 5.48 1.96 -0.33
CA THR A 142 4.60 1.45 -1.39
C THR A 142 5.27 1.71 -2.74
N ASP A 143 5.81 0.66 -3.34
CA ASP A 143 6.70 0.78 -4.50
C ASP A 143 6.57 -0.46 -5.39
N HIS A 144 7.00 -0.35 -6.63
CA HIS A 144 7.00 -1.42 -7.62
C HIS A 144 8.31 -1.54 -8.40
N HIS A 145 9.30 -0.69 -8.12
CA HIS A 145 10.62 -0.76 -8.73
C HIS A 145 11.33 -2.08 -8.40
N ILE A 146 12.34 -2.43 -9.20
CA ILE A 146 13.11 -3.67 -9.01
C ILE A 146 13.86 -3.58 -7.67
N PRO A 147 13.64 -4.51 -6.73
CA PRO A 147 14.38 -4.52 -5.47
C PRO A 147 15.85 -4.85 -5.70
N GLN A 148 16.72 -4.24 -4.90
CA GLN A 148 18.13 -4.62 -4.83
C GLN A 148 18.31 -5.82 -3.88
N ALA A 149 19.52 -6.38 -3.86
CA ALA A 149 19.86 -7.50 -2.98
C ALA A 149 19.68 -7.18 -1.48
N ILE A 150 19.89 -5.91 -1.12
CA ILE A 150 19.67 -5.40 0.23
C ILE A 150 18.44 -4.49 0.16
N LEU A 151 17.45 -4.79 1.01
CA LEU A 151 16.25 -3.97 1.14
C LEU A 151 16.41 -2.95 2.28
N PRO A 152 15.77 -1.77 2.18
CA PRO A 152 15.68 -0.82 3.28
C PRO A 152 15.02 -1.47 4.50
N ARG A 153 15.45 -1.08 5.71
CA ARG A 153 14.85 -1.56 6.96
C ARG A 153 13.59 -0.76 7.31
N ALA A 154 12.62 -0.78 6.41
CA ALA A 154 11.35 -0.08 6.61
C ALA A 154 10.47 -0.83 7.61
N TYR A 155 9.50 -0.11 8.21
CA TYR A 155 8.48 -0.76 9.04
C TYR A 155 7.68 -1.77 8.20
N ALA A 156 7.28 -1.41 6.98
CA ALA A 156 6.66 -2.33 6.04
C ALA A 156 7.09 -2.02 4.61
N ILE A 157 7.26 -3.07 3.80
CA ILE A 157 7.53 -2.96 2.36
C ILE A 157 6.38 -3.60 1.58
N LEU A 158 5.56 -2.77 0.95
CA LEU A 158 4.57 -3.18 -0.03
C LEU A 158 5.20 -3.03 -1.41
N ASN A 159 5.79 -4.12 -1.90
CA ASN A 159 6.29 -4.19 -3.27
C ASN A 159 6.10 -5.63 -3.80
N PRO A 160 5.29 -5.82 -4.86
CA PRO A 160 4.94 -7.14 -5.36
C PRO A 160 6.15 -7.92 -5.89
N LYS A 161 7.28 -7.26 -6.19
CA LYS A 161 8.50 -7.91 -6.69
C LYS A 161 9.42 -8.43 -5.57
N THR A 162 9.09 -8.19 -4.30
CA THR A 162 9.89 -8.65 -3.16
C THR A 162 9.46 -10.01 -2.58
N ASP A 163 8.34 -10.55 -3.05
CA ASP A 163 7.71 -11.76 -2.52
C ASP A 163 7.05 -12.63 -3.61
N SER A 164 6.05 -13.45 -3.27
CA SER A 164 5.30 -14.31 -4.19
C SER A 164 3.94 -13.73 -4.62
N TYR A 165 3.66 -12.45 -4.37
CA TYR A 165 2.39 -11.81 -4.76
C TYR A 165 2.13 -11.96 -6.27
N PRO A 166 0.96 -12.43 -6.74
CA PRO A 166 0.77 -12.74 -8.15
C PRO A 166 0.83 -11.51 -9.09
N GLY A 167 0.40 -10.34 -8.62
CA GLY A 167 0.37 -9.10 -9.40
C GLY A 167 1.73 -8.39 -9.51
N LYS A 168 2.72 -9.02 -10.15
CA LYS A 168 4.10 -8.49 -10.28
C LYS A 168 4.23 -7.18 -11.06
N MET A 169 3.22 -6.85 -11.86
CA MET A 169 3.20 -5.72 -12.78
C MET A 169 2.36 -4.53 -12.29
N LEU A 170 1.95 -4.51 -11.01
CA LEU A 170 1.32 -3.33 -10.44
C LEU A 170 2.25 -2.12 -10.54
N CYS A 171 1.67 -0.97 -10.84
CA CYS A 171 2.32 0.34 -10.72
C CYS A 171 2.29 0.83 -9.25
N GLY A 172 3.04 1.86 -8.88
CA GLY A 172 3.05 2.44 -7.54
C GLY A 172 1.65 2.80 -7.04
N ALA A 173 0.84 3.49 -7.84
CA ALA A 173 -0.58 3.75 -7.55
C ALA A 173 -1.39 2.46 -7.41
N GLY A 174 -1.07 1.43 -8.20
CA GLY A 174 -1.68 0.10 -8.10
C GLY A 174 -1.38 -0.58 -6.76
N VAL A 175 -0.15 -0.46 -6.25
CA VAL A 175 0.24 -0.95 -4.92
C VAL A 175 -0.51 -0.20 -3.83
N VAL A 176 -0.62 1.13 -3.94
CA VAL A 176 -1.41 1.95 -3.00
C VAL A 176 -2.89 1.56 -3.04
N PHE A 177 -3.46 1.32 -4.22
CA PHE A 177 -4.82 0.82 -4.35
C PHE A 177 -5.01 -0.50 -3.61
N LYS A 178 -4.07 -1.45 -3.75
CA LYS A 178 -4.07 -2.71 -2.99
C LYS A 178 -3.96 -2.46 -1.48
N PHE A 179 -3.14 -1.50 -1.07
CA PHE A 179 -2.98 -1.13 0.34
C PHE A 179 -4.29 -0.60 0.92
N VAL A 180 -4.93 0.36 0.26
CA VAL A 180 -6.24 0.90 0.69
C VAL A 180 -7.31 -0.19 0.69
N GLN A 181 -7.33 -1.09 -0.31
CA GLN A 181 -8.25 -2.22 -0.32
C GLN A 181 -8.03 -3.15 0.88
N GLY A 182 -6.78 -3.46 1.23
CA GLY A 182 -6.44 -4.25 2.41
C GLY A 182 -6.88 -3.57 3.70
N PHE A 183 -6.60 -2.28 3.83
CA PHE A 183 -7.00 -1.47 4.98
C PHE A 183 -8.52 -1.44 5.16
N LEU A 184 -9.27 -1.18 4.08
CA LEU A 184 -10.74 -1.13 4.12
C LEU A 184 -11.35 -2.51 4.39
N LYS A 185 -10.78 -3.59 3.85
CA LYS A 185 -11.22 -4.97 4.16
C LYS A 185 -11.05 -5.30 5.64
N LYS A 186 -10.02 -4.75 6.29
CA LYS A 186 -9.71 -5.03 7.70
C LYS A 186 -10.40 -4.09 8.70
N TYR A 187 -10.43 -2.79 8.41
CA TYR A 187 -10.89 -1.74 9.32
C TYR A 187 -12.08 -0.94 8.79
N GLY A 188 -12.60 -1.24 7.59
CA GLY A 188 -13.73 -0.51 7.03
C GLY A 188 -14.99 -0.60 7.88
N GLU A 189 -15.25 -1.75 8.51
CA GLU A 189 -16.35 -1.91 9.47
C GLU A 189 -16.15 -1.05 10.73
N TYR A 190 -14.92 -1.01 11.26
CA TYR A 190 -14.57 -0.16 12.41
C TYR A 190 -14.88 1.32 12.14
N TYR A 191 -14.54 1.80 10.95
CA TYR A 191 -14.84 3.17 10.50
C TYR A 191 -16.25 3.36 9.93
N LYS A 192 -17.11 2.33 9.98
CA LYS A 192 -18.50 2.36 9.48
C LYS A 192 -18.63 2.75 8.00
N ILE A 193 -17.65 2.37 7.19
CA ILE A 193 -17.62 2.62 5.74
C ILE A 193 -18.54 1.62 5.05
N LYS A 194 -19.60 2.11 4.39
CA LYS A 194 -20.57 1.28 3.67
C LYS A 194 -19.89 0.51 2.53
N GLY A 195 -20.17 -0.79 2.42
CA GLY A 195 -19.63 -1.67 1.36
C GLY A 195 -18.26 -2.28 1.65
N SER A 196 -17.72 -2.11 2.86
CA SER A 196 -16.46 -2.73 3.29
C SER A 196 -16.58 -4.21 3.70
N SER A 197 -17.80 -4.67 3.96
CA SER A 197 -18.09 -6.04 4.37
C SER A 197 -18.55 -6.91 3.18
N LYS A 198 -17.68 -7.83 2.75
CA LYS A 198 -18.13 -9.15 2.27
C LYS A 198 -17.66 -10.17 3.30
N GLU A 199 -18.60 -10.55 4.15
CA GLU A 199 -18.62 -11.67 5.10
C GLU A 199 -17.26 -12.30 5.43
N ILE A 200 -16.74 -12.00 6.63
CA ILE A 200 -15.83 -12.88 7.33
C ILE A 200 -16.71 -13.98 7.97
N PRO A 201 -16.54 -15.28 7.65
CA PRO A 201 -17.22 -16.32 8.39
C PRO A 201 -16.71 -16.29 9.83
N SER A 202 -17.54 -15.83 10.76
CA SER A 202 -17.28 -15.94 12.19
C SER A 202 -17.49 -17.39 12.63
N SER A 203 -16.43 -18.19 12.57
CA SER A 203 -16.39 -19.44 13.32
C SER A 203 -15.04 -19.55 14.04
N GLY A 204 -15.06 -19.33 15.35
CA GLY A 204 -13.99 -19.79 16.23
C GLY A 204 -13.25 -18.71 17.01
N LEU A 205 -13.97 -17.86 17.76
CA LEU A 205 -13.42 -17.32 19.00
C LEU A 205 -14.35 -17.76 20.13
N ALA A 206 -13.79 -18.60 20.99
CA ALA A 206 -14.44 -19.31 22.06
C ALA A 206 -15.05 -18.35 23.09
N GLU A 207 -16.36 -18.48 23.32
CA GLU A 207 -16.96 -18.16 24.60
C GLU A 207 -16.67 -19.32 25.56
N THR A 208 -15.83 -19.10 26.57
CA THR A 208 -16.04 -19.63 27.93
C THR A 208 -15.20 -18.85 28.93
N ALA A 209 -15.79 -17.80 29.48
CA ALA A 209 -15.47 -17.23 30.79
C ALA A 209 -16.72 -16.44 31.19
N GLY A 210 -17.47 -16.73 32.23
CA GLY A 210 -17.49 -17.79 33.24
C GLY A 210 -18.73 -17.52 34.10
N GLU A 211 -19.06 -18.41 35.03
CA GLU A 211 -19.87 -18.04 36.21
C GLU A 211 -19.67 -19.11 37.28
N ASN A 212 -19.07 -18.70 38.39
CA ASN A 212 -19.21 -19.34 39.69
C ASN A 212 -20.57 -18.93 40.25
N GLU A 213 -21.36 -19.86 40.78
CA GLU A 213 -22.02 -19.75 42.08
C GLU A 213 -22.83 -21.02 42.41
N HIS A 214 -22.59 -21.54 43.63
CA HIS A 214 -23.23 -22.63 44.39
C HIS A 214 -22.65 -24.06 44.21
#